data_AF-A0A948FRR9-F1
#
_entry.id   AF-A0A948FRR9-F1
#
_cell.length_a   1.000
_cell.length_b   1.000
_cell.length_c   1.000
_cell.angle_alpha   90.00
_cell.angle_beta   90.00
_cell.angle_gamma   90.00
#
_symmetry.space_group_name_H-M   'P 1'
#
loop_
_entity.id
_entity.type
_entity.pdbx_description
1 polymer ?
#
loop_
_entity_poly.entity_id
_entity_poly.type
_entity_poly.pdbx_seq_one_letter_code
_entity_poly.pdbx_strand_id
1 'polypeptide(L)'
;MSAPTPAEPSAHPRTVLFVAGAGRSGTSTMAGLMQILGLHVPRPEVPADASNPKGFSEPQWVVDHHDRLLAEANVQVSDARPEAWFETGRISTREPERIATSQWL
;
A
#
# COMPACT_ATOMS: atom_id res chain seq x y z
N MET A 1 -27.69 4.32 -6.35
CA MET A 1 -26.53 3.62 -5.76
C MET A 1 -26.34 4.19 -4.35
N SER A 2 -26.72 3.46 -3.30
CA SER A 2 -26.59 3.95 -1.92
C SER A 2 -25.12 4.04 -1.53
N ALA A 3 -24.74 5.15 -0.90
CA ALA A 3 -23.41 5.31 -0.30
C ALA A 3 -23.19 4.23 0.77
N PRO A 4 -21.94 3.75 0.96
CA PRO A 4 -21.63 2.79 2.02
C PRO A 4 -21.93 3.43 3.39
N THR A 5 -22.67 2.69 4.22
CA THR A 5 -22.95 3.05 5.61
C THR A 5 -21.62 3.19 6.38
N PRO A 6 -21.42 4.24 7.18
CA PRO A 6 -20.23 4.35 8.03
C PRO A 6 -20.19 3.14 8.98
N ALA A 7 -19.05 2.46 9.02
CA ALA A 7 -18.87 1.34 9.94
C ALA A 7 -18.92 1.85 11.40
N GLU A 8 -19.80 1.27 12.22
CA GLU A 8 -19.82 1.46 13.67
C GLU A 8 -18.41 1.17 14.23
N PRO A 9 -17.88 2.00 15.16
CA PRO A 9 -16.58 1.76 15.75
C PRO A 9 -16.58 0.41 16.47
N SER A 10 -15.83 -0.55 15.94
CA SER A 10 -15.77 -1.90 16.51
C SER A 10 -15.14 -1.86 17.90
N ALA A 11 -15.74 -2.57 18.86
CA ALA A 11 -15.19 -2.79 20.21
C ALA A 11 -13.81 -3.51 20.22
N HIS A 12 -13.31 -3.88 19.04
CA HIS A 12 -12.03 -4.55 18.83
C HIS A 12 -11.03 -3.59 18.18
N PRO A 13 -9.73 -3.70 18.50
CA PRO A 13 -8.69 -2.91 17.85
C PRO A 13 -8.66 -3.17 16.34
N ARG A 14 -8.54 -2.10 15.56
CA ARG A 14 -8.38 -2.18 14.09
C ARG A 14 -7.12 -2.99 13.78
N THR A 15 -7.28 -4.06 13.03
CA THR A 15 -6.16 -4.90 12.58
C THR A 15 -5.86 -4.58 11.12
N VAL A 16 -4.60 -4.29 10.82
CA VAL A 16 -4.12 -4.01 9.45
C VAL A 16 -3.31 -5.20 8.98
N LEU A 17 -3.69 -5.75 7.82
CA LEU A 17 -2.89 -6.76 7.12
C LEU A 17 -2.01 -6.07 6.08
N PHE A 18 -0.69 -6.16 6.25
CA PHE A 18 0.27 -5.67 5.27
C PHE A 18 0.75 -6.84 4.40
N VAL A 19 0.52 -6.75 3.09
CA VAL A 19 1.00 -7.74 2.12
C VAL A 19 2.21 -7.14 1.39
N ALA A 20 3.38 -7.73 1.60
CA ALA A 20 4.63 -7.28 0.98
C ALA A 20 5.46 -8.45 0.48
N GLY A 21 6.26 -8.21 -0.56
CA GLY A 21 7.13 -9.20 -1.17
C GLY A 21 7.90 -8.64 -2.37
N ALA A 22 8.94 -9.35 -2.79
CA ALA A 22 9.71 -9.01 -3.97
C ALA A 22 8.95 -9.49 -5.23
N GLY A 23 8.37 -8.54 -6.00
CA GLY A 23 7.64 -8.81 -7.24
C GLY A 23 6.16 -8.45 -7.18
N ARG A 24 5.49 -8.47 -8.35
CA ARG A 24 4.12 -7.94 -8.50
C ARG A 24 3.02 -9.00 -8.45
N SER A 25 3.23 -10.22 -8.95
CA SER A 25 2.14 -11.19 -9.14
C SER A 25 1.68 -11.89 -7.85
N GLY A 26 2.62 -12.20 -6.95
CA GLY A 26 2.31 -12.92 -5.70
C GLY A 26 1.59 -12.06 -4.67
N THR A 27 2.04 -10.81 -4.50
CA THR A 27 1.43 -9.84 -3.57
C THR A 27 0.03 -9.45 -4.01
N SER A 28 -0.19 -9.17 -5.31
CA SER A 28 -1.54 -8.88 -5.83
C SER A 28 -2.49 -10.08 -5.68
N THR A 29 -1.99 -11.32 -5.86
CA THR A 29 -2.79 -12.53 -5.65
C THR A 29 -3.23 -12.65 -4.19
N MET A 30 -2.31 -12.42 -3.24
CA MET A 30 -2.61 -12.45 -1.81
C MET A 30 -3.58 -11.33 -1.42
N ALA A 31 -3.35 -10.09 -1.86
CA ALA A 31 -4.23 -8.96 -1.59
C ALA A 31 -5.66 -9.20 -2.15
N GLY A 32 -5.76 -9.68 -3.38
CA GLY A 32 -7.05 -10.02 -4.01
C GLY A 32 -7.77 -11.16 -3.28
N LEU A 33 -7.06 -12.20 -2.84
CA LEU A 33 -7.65 -13.29 -2.05
C LEU A 33 -8.22 -12.76 -0.73
N MET A 34 -7.48 -11.89 -0.03
CA MET A 34 -7.92 -11.32 1.24
C MET A 34 -9.15 -10.41 1.05
N GLN A 35 -9.18 -9.65 -0.05
CA GLN A 35 -10.35 -8.86 -0.43
C GLN A 35 -11.58 -9.76 -0.69
N ILE A 36 -11.42 -10.89 -1.39
CA ILE A 36 -12.49 -11.89 -1.60
C ILE A 36 -12.96 -12.49 -0.27
N LEU A 37 -12.05 -12.72 0.68
CA LEU A 37 -12.36 -13.22 2.03
C LEU A 37 -13.00 -12.17 2.95
N GLY A 38 -13.22 -10.94 2.46
CA GLY A 38 -13.97 -9.90 3.17
C GLY A 38 -13.11 -8.86 3.88
N LEU A 39 -11.79 -8.84 3.67
CA LEU A 39 -10.96 -7.74 4.16
C LEU A 39 -11.21 -6.48 3.32
N HIS A 40 -11.26 -5.35 4.00
CA HIS A 40 -11.45 -4.06 3.36
C HIS A 40 -10.11 -3.54 2.80
N VAL A 41 -10.11 -3.17 1.52
CA VAL A 41 -9.01 -2.41 0.90
C VAL A 41 -9.36 -0.91 0.99
N PRO A 42 -8.51 -0.08 1.62
CA PRO A 42 -8.72 1.36 1.66
C PRO A 42 -8.85 1.98 0.26
N ARG A 43 -9.79 2.91 0.12
CA ARG A 43 -10.15 3.55 -1.17
C ARG A 43 -9.55 4.97 -1.27
N PRO A 44 -9.30 5.49 -2.48
CA PRO A 44 -9.44 4.82 -3.77
C PRO A 44 -8.38 3.73 -3.97
N GLU A 45 -8.78 2.65 -4.64
CA GLU A 45 -7.85 1.63 -5.13
C GLU A 45 -7.19 2.12 -6.42
N VAL A 46 -6.00 1.58 -6.72
CA VAL A 46 -5.35 1.80 -8.01
C VAL A 46 -6.26 1.28 -9.14
N PRO A 47 -6.54 2.11 -10.16
CA PRO A 47 -7.44 1.74 -11.24
C PRO A 47 -6.87 0.59 -12.08
N ALA A 48 -7.76 -0.20 -12.67
CA ALA A 48 -7.38 -1.19 -13.66
C ALA A 48 -6.78 -0.54 -14.90
N ASP A 49 -5.80 -1.21 -15.51
CA ASP A 49 -5.20 -0.81 -16.77
C ASP A 49 -5.06 -2.01 -17.73
N ALA A 50 -4.42 -1.79 -18.89
CA ALA A 50 -4.22 -2.85 -19.88
C ALA A 50 -3.33 -4.00 -19.36
N SER A 51 -2.47 -3.74 -18.37
CA SER A 51 -1.61 -4.75 -17.75
C SER A 51 -2.35 -5.57 -16.69
N ASN A 52 -3.35 -4.99 -16.05
CA ASN A 52 -4.20 -5.65 -15.06
C ASN A 52 -5.66 -5.18 -15.14
N PRO A 53 -6.48 -5.80 -15.99
CA PRO A 53 -7.88 -5.43 -16.19
C PRO A 53 -8.77 -5.64 -14.95
N LYS A 54 -8.29 -6.40 -13.95
CA LYS A 54 -9.03 -6.67 -12.71
C LYS A 54 -8.80 -5.61 -11.62
N GLY A 55 -7.86 -4.70 -11.83
CA GLY A 55 -7.40 -3.76 -10.80
C GLY A 55 -6.37 -4.41 -9.87
N PHE A 56 -5.67 -3.58 -9.10
CA PHE A 56 -4.49 -4.01 -8.34
C PHE A 56 -4.78 -4.37 -6.87
N SER A 57 -6.01 -4.21 -6.41
CA SER A 57 -6.43 -4.49 -5.02
C SER A 57 -5.52 -3.82 -3.98
N GLU A 58 -4.99 -2.64 -4.30
CA GLU A 58 -4.08 -1.86 -3.47
C GLU A 58 -4.55 -0.40 -3.39
N PRO A 59 -4.38 0.28 -2.24
CA PRO A 59 -4.75 1.68 -2.10
C PRO A 59 -3.82 2.60 -2.91
N GLN A 60 -4.40 3.52 -3.68
CA GLN A 60 -3.64 4.48 -4.50
C GLN A 60 -2.67 5.30 -3.64
N TRP A 61 -3.09 5.70 -2.45
CA TRP A 61 -2.25 6.48 -1.53
C TRP A 61 -0.95 5.76 -1.16
N VAL A 62 -0.99 4.44 -0.94
CA VAL A 62 0.20 3.65 -0.57
C VAL A 62 1.18 3.60 -1.73
N VAL A 63 0.67 3.39 -2.94
CA VAL A 63 1.49 3.37 -4.16
C VAL A 63 2.14 4.73 -4.38
N ASP A 64 1.35 5.81 -4.41
CA ASP A 64 1.85 7.17 -4.61
C ASP A 64 2.87 7.57 -3.54
N HIS A 65 2.61 7.21 -2.27
CA HIS A 65 3.50 7.51 -1.17
C HIS A 65 4.83 6.77 -1.32
N HIS A 66 4.81 5.46 -1.58
CA HIS A 66 6.02 4.68 -1.79
C HIS A 66 6.81 5.14 -3.02
N ASP A 67 6.14 5.40 -4.14
CA ASP A 67 6.79 5.87 -5.37
C ASP A 67 7.52 7.20 -5.14
N ARG A 68 6.90 8.13 -4.40
CA ARG A 68 7.57 9.39 -4.03
C ARG A 68 8.81 9.16 -3.17
N LEU A 69 8.73 8.31 -2.14
CA LEU A 69 9.87 8.04 -1.24
C LEU A 69 11.02 7.37 -2.00
N LEU A 70 10.71 6.42 -2.88
CA LEU A 70 11.70 5.73 -3.72
C LEU A 70 12.36 6.67 -4.72
N ALA A 71 11.56 7.53 -5.37
CA ALA A 71 12.08 8.56 -6.28
C ALA A 71 13.02 9.53 -5.56
N GLU A 72 12.66 9.98 -4.34
CA GLU A 72 13.52 10.84 -3.54
C GLU A 72 14.81 10.13 -3.11
N ALA A 73 14.73 8.82 -2.84
CA ALA A 73 15.90 8.00 -2.50
C ALA A 73 16.79 7.71 -3.71
N ASN A 74 16.33 8.00 -4.93
CA ASN A 74 16.93 7.53 -6.17
C ASN A 74 17.16 6.00 -6.14
N VAL A 75 16.11 5.27 -5.71
CA VAL A 75 16.08 3.82 -5.59
C VAL A 75 14.94 3.27 -6.43
N GLN A 76 15.19 2.17 -7.14
CA GLN A 76 14.16 1.42 -7.87
C GLN A 76 13.68 0.23 -7.03
N VAL A 77 12.48 -0.30 -7.31
CA VAL A 77 11.89 -1.41 -6.53
C VAL A 77 12.77 -2.66 -6.49
N SER A 78 13.49 -2.94 -7.57
CA SER A 78 14.40 -4.09 -7.69
C SER A 78 15.88 -3.69 -7.63
N ASP A 79 16.19 -2.59 -6.93
CA ASP A 79 17.56 -2.12 -6.80
C ASP A 79 18.36 -3.05 -5.88
N ALA A 80 19.37 -3.71 -6.45
CA ALA A 80 20.21 -4.69 -5.75
C ALA A 80 21.41 -4.05 -5.04
N ARG A 81 21.59 -2.73 -5.17
CA ARG A 81 22.66 -1.99 -4.50
C ARG A 81 22.54 -2.12 -2.98
N PRO A 82 23.62 -2.48 -2.26
CA PRO A 82 23.58 -2.54 -0.80
C PRO A 82 23.17 -1.22 -0.13
N GLU A 83 23.51 -0.08 -0.75
CA GLU A 83 23.16 1.24 -0.23
C GLU A 83 21.68 1.61 -0.41
N ALA A 84 20.96 0.98 -1.36
CA ALA A 84 19.56 1.30 -1.63
C ALA A 84 18.68 1.12 -0.38
N TRP A 85 18.90 0.04 0.38
CA TRP A 85 18.19 -0.20 1.64
C TRP A 85 18.41 0.92 2.66
N PHE A 86 19.66 1.40 2.78
CA PHE A 86 20.01 2.46 3.70
C PHE A 86 19.38 3.80 3.30
N GLU A 87 19.43 4.16 2.01
CA GLU A 87 18.85 5.40 1.51
C GLU A 87 17.32 5.42 1.65
N THR A 88 16.64 4.32 1.32
CA THR A 88 15.19 4.20 1.54
C THR A 88 14.83 4.34 3.02
N GLY A 89 15.58 3.69 3.92
CA GLY A 89 15.38 3.80 5.37
C GLY A 89 15.58 5.21 5.93
N ARG A 90 16.58 5.94 5.43
CA ARG A 90 16.85 7.34 5.81
C ARG A 90 15.69 8.28 5.46
N ILE A 91 14.98 8.00 4.36
CA ILE A 91 13.84 8.80 3.91
C ILE A 91 12.55 8.39 4.63
N SER A 92 12.24 7.09 4.70
CA SER A 92 10.98 6.59 5.27
C SER A 92 10.85 6.80 6.77
N THR A 93 11.97 6.94 7.50
CA THR A 93 11.95 7.13 8.95
C THR A 93 11.77 8.58 9.39
N ARG A 94 11.72 9.54 8.46
CA ARG A 94 11.54 10.96 8.79
C ARG A 94 10.17 11.20 9.43
N GLU A 95 10.12 12.16 10.35
CA GLU A 95 8.90 12.46 11.11
C GLU A 95 7.68 12.79 10.24
N PRO A 96 7.77 13.63 9.19
CA PRO A 96 6.64 13.91 8.33
C PRO A 96 6.05 12.64 7.68
N GLU A 97 6.90 11.68 7.32
CA GLU A 97 6.47 10.43 6.68
C GLU A 97 5.74 9.53 7.67
N ARG A 98 6.26 9.40 8.89
CA ARG A 98 5.57 8.66 9.96
C ARG A 98 4.21 9.27 10.29
N ILE A 99 4.11 10.61 10.33
CA ILE A 99 2.85 11.32 10.57
C ILE A 99 1.88 11.04 9.42
N ALA A 100 2.32 11.18 8.17
CA ALA A 100 1.49 10.94 7.00
C ALA A 100 0.94 9.51 6.96
N THR A 101 1.77 8.50 7.22
CA THR A 101 1.32 7.09 7.32
C THR A 101 0.35 6.90 8.47
N SER A 102 0.61 7.48 9.64
CA SER A 102 -0.27 7.33 10.82
C SER A 102 -1.63 7.99 10.63
N GLN A 103 -1.70 9.10 9.88
CA GLN A 103 -2.96 9.78 9.57
C GLN A 103 -3.79 9.04 8.52
N TRP A 104 -3.13 8.22 7.69
CA TRP A 104 -3.79 7.43 6.65
C TRP A 104 -4.44 6.14 7.18
N LEU A 105 -3.84 5.52 8.21
CA LEU A 105 -4.31 4.26 8.83
C LEU A 105 -5.56 4.43 9.71
#